data_AF-A0AA42ZU06-F1
#
_entry.id   AF-A0AA42ZU06-F1
#
_cell.length_a   1.000
_cell.length_b   1.000
_cell.length_c   1.000
_cell.angle_alpha   90.00
_cell.angle_beta   90.00
_cell.angle_gamma   90.00
#
_symmetry.space_group_name_H-M   'P 1'
#
loop_
_entity.id
_entity.type
_entity.pdbx_description
1 polymer ?
#
loop_
_entity_poly.entity_id
_entity_poly.type
_entity_poly.pdbx_seq_one_letter_code
_entity_poly.pdbx_strand_id
1 'polypeptide(L)'
;MAYGNTTLAKGSDGNEVVELQMRLAGFRGTVPDGDFGPGTELQVVKFQQDYMKRDAPDGVVDAATFAAIEQLAADQPIDFGSLACPCTRCEGFGQGRFKDEYRTGKPHIEAYHLYEYPGVHKMLLWAVRALKFYLPQYNFVISSGYRCAENNKMKNRTSTNHHGKAIDLDVPLGPGEDRRDDMRRCDEIRGLLVERSAAQVGWSAADRKSLEPANIAPTWIHYDVRSYRRKYLADGYFCVSSEQLDRPSA
;
A
#
# COMPACT_ATOMS: atom_id res chain seq x y z
N MET A 1 20.26 -12.94 -8.30
CA MET A 1 18.87 -12.44 -8.36
C MET A 1 18.31 -12.43 -6.95
N ALA A 2 17.48 -11.44 -6.60
CA ALA A 2 17.07 -11.18 -5.21
C ALA A 2 16.17 -12.27 -4.58
N TYR A 3 15.68 -13.24 -5.37
CA TYR A 3 14.78 -14.32 -4.93
C TYR A 3 15.43 -15.71 -4.88
N GLY A 4 16.77 -15.79 -4.93
CA GLY A 4 17.44 -17.08 -5.12
C GLY A 4 17.07 -17.73 -6.45
N ASN A 5 17.54 -18.95 -6.71
CA ASN A 5 17.18 -19.71 -7.92
C ASN A 5 15.79 -20.39 -7.81
N THR A 6 14.94 -19.96 -6.87
CA THR A 6 13.75 -20.70 -6.47
C THR A 6 12.51 -20.12 -7.13
N THR A 7 11.84 -20.95 -7.93
CA THR A 7 10.49 -20.68 -8.45
C THR A 7 9.47 -20.75 -7.32
N LEU A 8 8.57 -19.76 -7.22
CA LEU A 8 7.43 -19.81 -6.28
C LEU A 8 6.16 -20.22 -7.03
N ALA A 9 5.38 -21.11 -6.44
CA ALA A 9 4.10 -21.54 -6.99
C ALA A 9 3.16 -21.95 -5.85
N LYS A 10 1.93 -22.35 -6.19
CA LYS A 10 0.97 -22.85 -5.21
C LYS A 10 1.57 -23.95 -4.34
N GLY A 11 1.49 -23.80 -3.03
CA GLY A 11 2.08 -24.69 -2.04
C GLY A 11 3.48 -24.27 -1.55
N SER A 12 4.12 -23.28 -2.18
CA SER A 12 5.26 -22.59 -1.57
C SER A 12 4.82 -21.83 -0.31
N ASP A 13 5.73 -21.68 0.64
CA ASP A 13 5.53 -20.88 1.85
C ASP A 13 6.81 -20.14 2.25
N GLY A 14 6.69 -19.18 3.18
CA GLY A 14 7.82 -18.47 3.78
C GLY A 14 7.92 -16.99 3.42
N ASN A 15 9.03 -16.37 3.79
CA ASN A 15 9.24 -14.92 3.70
C ASN A 15 9.25 -14.41 2.25
N GLU A 16 9.69 -15.23 1.30
CA GLU A 16 9.67 -14.92 -0.12
C GLU A 16 8.23 -14.81 -0.64
N VAL A 17 7.32 -15.62 -0.11
CA VAL A 17 5.88 -15.54 -0.43
C VAL A 17 5.26 -14.31 0.22
N VAL A 18 5.62 -13.98 1.47
CA VAL A 18 5.21 -12.73 2.15
C VAL A 18 5.58 -11.51 1.29
N GLU A 19 6.83 -11.45 0.83
CA GLU A 19 7.32 -10.36 -0.01
C GLU A 19 6.56 -10.32 -1.34
N LEU A 20 6.39 -11.46 -2.02
CA LEU A 20 5.60 -11.55 -3.26
C LEU A 20 4.16 -11.02 -3.07
N GLN A 21 3.47 -11.45 -2.01
CA GLN A 21 2.11 -11.03 -1.69
C GLN A 21 2.01 -9.50 -1.50
N MET A 22 3.02 -8.90 -0.86
CA MET A 22 3.10 -7.44 -0.72
C MET A 22 3.37 -6.73 -2.05
N ARG A 23 4.29 -7.25 -2.87
CA ARG A 23 4.65 -6.64 -4.16
C ARG A 23 3.51 -6.68 -5.17
N LEU A 24 2.70 -7.73 -5.11
CA LEU A 24 1.52 -7.88 -5.97
C LEU A 24 0.23 -7.35 -5.32
N ALA A 25 0.32 -6.50 -4.28
CA ALA A 25 -0.85 -5.99 -3.56
C ALA A 25 -1.79 -5.11 -4.41
N GLY A 26 -1.38 -4.70 -5.61
CA GLY A 26 -2.21 -4.00 -6.59
C GLY A 26 -2.86 -4.89 -7.66
N PHE A 27 -2.44 -6.16 -7.77
CA PHE A 27 -2.94 -7.16 -8.72
C PHE A 27 -3.72 -8.21 -7.94
N ARG A 28 -4.91 -7.85 -7.49
CA ARG A 28 -5.71 -8.44 -6.40
C ARG A 28 -5.10 -8.14 -5.03
N GLY A 29 -5.59 -8.82 -4.01
CA GLY A 29 -5.13 -8.61 -2.65
C GLY A 29 -5.38 -9.84 -1.80
N THR A 30 -4.34 -10.23 -1.07
CA THR A 30 -4.38 -11.13 0.08
C THR A 30 -3.61 -10.47 1.22
N VAL A 31 -3.68 -11.08 2.40
CA VAL A 31 -2.81 -10.74 3.52
C VAL A 31 -1.41 -11.29 3.27
N PRO A 32 -0.34 -10.63 3.77
CA PRO A 32 1.01 -11.14 3.69
C PRO A 32 1.23 -12.26 4.74
N ASP A 33 0.57 -13.40 4.57
CA ASP A 33 0.64 -14.55 5.49
C ASP A 33 1.78 -15.53 5.19
N GLY A 34 2.40 -15.41 4.03
CA GLY A 34 3.48 -16.29 3.61
C GLY A 34 3.02 -17.62 3.05
N ASP A 35 1.72 -17.84 2.87
CA ASP A 35 1.18 -19.05 2.26
C ASP A 35 0.84 -18.80 0.79
N PHE A 36 1.47 -19.53 -0.14
CA PHE A 36 1.13 -19.44 -1.55
C PHE A 36 -0.11 -20.31 -1.83
N GLY A 37 -1.26 -19.81 -1.37
CA GLY A 37 -2.57 -20.40 -1.62
C GLY A 37 -3.25 -19.89 -2.90
N PRO A 38 -4.53 -20.22 -3.10
CA PRO A 38 -5.31 -19.76 -4.27
C PRO A 38 -5.38 -18.24 -4.42
N GLY A 39 -5.34 -17.49 -3.30
CA GLY A 39 -5.33 -16.03 -3.31
C GLY A 39 -4.06 -15.46 -3.95
N THR A 40 -2.89 -15.99 -3.57
CA THR A 40 -1.59 -15.59 -4.12
C THR A 40 -1.42 -16.05 -5.55
N GLU A 41 -1.87 -17.27 -5.89
CA GLU A 41 -1.92 -17.76 -7.27
C GLU A 41 -2.72 -16.81 -8.16
N LEU A 42 -3.88 -16.34 -7.69
CA LEU A 42 -4.68 -15.36 -8.43
C LEU A 42 -3.96 -14.00 -8.56
N GLN A 43 -3.18 -13.57 -7.57
CA GLN A 43 -2.37 -12.35 -7.70
C GLN A 43 -1.33 -12.49 -8.82
N VAL A 44 -0.60 -13.61 -8.83
CA VAL A 44 0.42 -13.89 -9.85
C VAL A 44 -0.19 -13.98 -11.23
N VAL A 45 -1.29 -14.73 -11.38
CA VAL A 45 -2.04 -14.82 -12.65
C VAL A 45 -2.46 -13.44 -13.14
N LYS A 46 -2.96 -12.57 -12.25
CA LYS A 46 -3.38 -11.21 -12.64
C LYS A 46 -2.22 -10.29 -12.97
N PHE A 47 -1.11 -10.41 -12.28
CA PHE A 47 0.11 -9.69 -12.64
C PHE A 47 0.65 -10.12 -14.01
N GLN A 48 0.74 -11.43 -14.25
CA GLN A 48 1.16 -12.00 -15.53
C GLN A 48 0.22 -11.61 -16.68
N GLN A 49 -1.08 -11.63 -16.46
CA GLN A 49 -2.07 -11.23 -17.45
C GLN A 49 -1.98 -9.73 -17.73
N ASP A 50 -2.05 -8.90 -16.69
CA ASP A 50 -2.27 -7.47 -16.86
C ASP A 50 -0.97 -6.73 -17.17
N TYR A 51 0.12 -6.98 -16.43
CA TYR A 51 1.40 -6.30 -16.64
C TYR A 51 2.27 -7.00 -17.70
N MET A 52 2.45 -8.32 -17.59
CA MET A 52 3.29 -9.08 -18.54
C MET A 52 2.59 -9.41 -19.87
N LYS A 53 1.30 -9.12 -20.00
CA LYS A 53 0.48 -9.37 -21.21
C LYS A 53 0.53 -10.84 -21.67
N ARG A 54 0.59 -11.79 -20.74
CA ARG A 54 0.59 -13.22 -21.06
C ARG A 54 -0.82 -13.67 -21.45
N ASP A 55 -0.97 -14.26 -22.63
CA ASP A 55 -2.24 -14.85 -23.10
C ASP A 55 -2.66 -16.07 -22.25
N ALA A 56 -1.68 -16.85 -21.79
CA ALA A 56 -1.86 -18.00 -20.92
C ALA A 56 -1.00 -17.84 -19.64
N PRO A 57 -1.49 -17.10 -18.64
CA PRO A 57 -0.82 -16.97 -17.34
C PRO A 57 -0.88 -18.32 -16.59
N ASP A 58 0.24 -18.76 -16.04
CA ASP A 58 0.39 -20.05 -15.37
C ASP A 58 0.35 -19.96 -13.84
N GLY A 59 0.41 -18.74 -13.27
CA GLY A 59 0.41 -18.54 -11.82
C GLY A 59 1.73 -18.93 -11.14
N VAL A 60 2.79 -19.16 -11.92
CA VAL A 60 4.13 -19.55 -11.43
C VAL A 60 5.06 -18.33 -11.47
N VAL A 61 5.77 -18.07 -10.37
CA VAL A 61 6.75 -16.98 -10.28
C VAL A 61 8.13 -17.53 -10.60
N ASP A 62 8.47 -17.45 -11.88
CA ASP A 62 9.79 -17.76 -12.41
C ASP A 62 10.69 -16.51 -12.53
N ALA A 63 11.89 -16.68 -13.10
CA ALA A 63 12.83 -15.58 -13.29
C ALA A 63 12.25 -14.43 -14.14
N ALA A 64 11.42 -14.74 -15.14
CA ALA A 64 10.78 -13.73 -15.97
C ALA A 64 9.71 -12.95 -15.18
N THR A 65 8.94 -13.63 -14.34
CA THR A 65 7.96 -13.00 -13.46
C THR A 65 8.64 -12.09 -12.43
N PHE A 66 9.75 -12.54 -11.83
CA PHE A 66 10.55 -11.68 -10.94
C PHE A 66 11.11 -10.46 -11.67
N ALA A 67 11.68 -10.64 -12.86
CA ALA A 67 12.20 -9.53 -13.66
C ALA A 67 11.10 -8.52 -13.99
N ALA A 68 9.88 -8.97 -14.28
CA ALA A 68 8.74 -8.09 -14.52
C ALA A 68 8.32 -7.31 -13.26
N ILE A 69 8.40 -7.91 -12.07
CA ILE A 69 8.12 -7.20 -10.80
C ILE A 69 9.13 -6.07 -10.59
N GLU A 70 10.42 -6.34 -10.84
CA GLU A 70 11.47 -5.32 -10.77
C GLU A 70 11.27 -4.24 -11.85
N GLN A 71 10.83 -4.61 -13.05
CA GLN A 71 10.52 -3.65 -14.11
C GLN A 71 9.35 -2.74 -13.72
N LEU A 72 8.29 -3.27 -13.10
CA LEU A 72 7.20 -2.45 -12.58
C LEU A 72 7.71 -1.45 -11.53
N ALA A 73 8.62 -1.87 -10.65
CA ALA A 73 9.22 -0.99 -9.66
C ALA A 73 10.00 0.16 -10.30
N ALA A 74 10.78 -0.14 -11.34
CA ALA A 74 11.56 0.84 -12.10
C ALA A 74 10.67 1.80 -12.90
N ASP A 75 9.61 1.29 -13.54
CA ASP A 75 8.67 2.09 -14.34
C ASP A 75 7.81 3.01 -13.47
N GLN A 76 7.54 2.60 -12.23
CA GLN A 76 6.64 3.30 -11.30
C GLN A 76 7.38 3.66 -10.01
N PRO A 77 8.32 4.62 -10.05
CA PRO A 77 9.04 5.03 -8.85
C PRO A 77 8.10 5.69 -7.83
N ILE A 78 8.48 5.56 -6.56
CA ILE A 78 7.82 6.20 -5.43
C ILE A 78 8.76 7.28 -4.88
N ASP A 79 8.28 8.52 -4.83
CA ASP A 79 9.00 9.60 -4.19
C ASP A 79 8.81 9.54 -2.66
N PHE A 80 9.84 9.07 -1.97
CA PHE A 80 9.86 9.02 -0.50
C PHE A 80 9.93 10.41 0.15
N GLY A 81 10.38 11.45 -0.57
CA GLY A 81 10.32 12.82 -0.08
C GLY A 81 8.88 13.25 0.20
N SER A 82 7.97 12.97 -0.74
CA SER A 82 6.52 13.23 -0.59
C SER A 82 5.84 12.38 0.49
N LEU A 83 6.44 11.24 0.85
CA LEU A 83 5.95 10.39 1.95
C LEU A 83 6.44 10.87 3.33
N ALA A 84 7.49 11.67 3.41
CA ALA A 84 8.11 12.04 4.68
C ALA A 84 7.21 12.98 5.50
N CYS A 85 7.30 12.85 6.82
CA CYS A 85 6.52 13.66 7.73
C CYS A 85 6.92 15.14 7.68
N PRO A 86 5.98 16.07 7.43
CA PRO A 86 6.29 17.48 7.24
C PRO A 86 6.46 18.26 8.56
N CYS A 87 6.58 17.59 9.71
CA CYS A 87 6.57 18.29 11.01
C CYS A 87 7.85 19.03 11.37
N THR A 88 8.94 18.80 10.62
CA THR A 88 10.30 19.34 10.85
C THR A 88 10.91 19.03 12.23
N ARG A 89 10.27 18.15 13.02
CA ARG A 89 10.71 17.70 14.36
C ARG A 89 11.12 16.23 14.43
N CYS A 90 10.96 15.50 13.33
CA CYS A 90 11.39 14.11 13.18
C CYS A 90 12.17 13.94 11.89
N GLU A 91 12.83 12.81 11.73
CA GLU A 91 13.62 12.45 10.53
C GLU A 91 12.75 12.06 9.32
N GLY A 92 11.44 12.27 9.41
CA GLY A 92 10.48 12.00 8.34
C GLY A 92 9.65 10.74 8.59
N PHE A 93 10.18 9.74 9.30
CA PHE A 93 9.50 8.46 9.52
C PHE A 93 9.76 7.87 10.91
N GLY A 94 8.82 7.06 11.39
CA GLY A 94 9.12 5.84 12.13
C GLY A 94 9.95 5.91 13.40
N GLN A 95 9.66 6.83 14.33
CA GLN A 95 10.42 6.92 15.59
C GLN A 95 10.10 5.79 16.60
N GLY A 96 9.27 4.80 16.24
CA GLY A 96 9.00 3.63 17.08
C GLY A 96 8.27 3.94 18.41
N ARG A 97 7.73 5.16 18.56
CA ARG A 97 7.10 5.62 19.80
C ARG A 97 5.74 4.97 20.04
N PHE A 98 5.36 4.86 21.30
CA PHE A 98 4.04 4.40 21.75
C PHE A 98 3.69 2.97 21.31
N LYS A 99 4.71 2.11 21.17
CA LYS A 99 4.50 0.69 20.89
C LYS A 99 3.68 0.08 22.02
N ASP A 100 2.68 -0.71 21.65
CA ASP A 100 1.69 -1.31 22.58
C ASP A 100 0.83 -0.33 23.39
N GLU A 101 0.86 0.97 23.11
CA GLU A 101 -0.01 1.97 23.73
C GLU A 101 -1.25 2.25 22.88
N TYR A 102 -2.41 2.41 23.54
CA TYR A 102 -3.70 2.62 22.88
C TYR A 102 -4.36 3.89 23.38
N ARG A 103 -5.18 4.50 22.51
CA ARG A 103 -5.95 5.70 22.89
C ARG A 103 -6.85 5.41 24.09
N THR A 104 -6.73 6.22 25.13
CA THR A 104 -7.53 6.13 26.36
C THR A 104 -9.03 6.09 26.06
N GLY A 105 -9.74 5.14 26.69
CA GLY A 105 -11.18 4.96 26.53
C GLY A 105 -11.62 4.38 25.19
N LYS A 106 -10.70 3.85 24.37
CA LYS A 106 -11.01 3.15 23.12
C LYS A 106 -10.68 1.66 23.22
N PRO A 107 -11.32 0.80 22.39
CA PRO A 107 -10.96 -0.60 22.30
C PRO A 107 -9.49 -0.79 21.91
N HIS A 108 -8.87 -1.86 22.42
CA HIS A 108 -7.48 -2.22 22.11
C HIS A 108 -7.40 -2.92 20.75
N ILE A 109 -7.64 -2.14 19.69
CA ILE A 109 -7.57 -2.58 18.30
C ILE A 109 -6.66 -1.64 17.51
N GLU A 110 -6.21 -2.10 16.35
CA GLU A 110 -5.22 -1.41 15.52
C GLU A 110 -5.64 0.02 15.13
N ALA A 111 -6.94 0.25 14.94
CA ALA A 111 -7.51 1.56 14.64
C ALA A 111 -7.25 2.63 15.72
N TYR A 112 -6.90 2.22 16.94
CA TYR A 112 -6.62 3.08 18.09
C TYR A 112 -5.23 2.84 18.71
N HIS A 113 -4.41 2.00 18.07
CA HIS A 113 -3.03 1.79 18.45
C HIS A 113 -2.22 3.04 18.11
N LEU A 114 -1.49 3.56 19.09
CA LEU A 114 -0.75 4.82 18.99
C LEU A 114 0.62 4.66 18.33
N TYR A 115 1.03 3.41 18.07
CA TYR A 115 2.36 3.07 17.60
C TYR A 115 2.74 3.81 16.33
N GLU A 116 3.95 4.38 16.36
CA GLU A 116 4.65 4.92 15.21
C GLU A 116 5.45 3.83 14.51
N TYR A 117 4.82 3.17 13.52
CA TYR A 117 5.47 2.13 12.74
C TYR A 117 6.72 2.65 12.00
N PRO A 118 7.75 1.82 11.77
CA PRO A 118 9.07 2.24 11.30
C PRO A 118 9.13 2.55 9.79
N GLY A 119 8.16 3.32 9.28
CA GLY A 119 8.06 3.70 7.87
C GLY A 119 6.63 3.67 7.36
N VAL A 120 6.45 3.57 6.05
CA VAL A 120 5.14 3.39 5.40
C VAL A 120 4.99 1.94 4.95
N HIS A 121 3.80 1.37 5.11
CA HIS A 121 3.53 -0.03 4.82
C HIS A 121 3.73 -0.36 3.32
N LYS A 122 4.59 -1.33 3.02
CA LYS A 122 5.02 -1.71 1.66
C LYS A 122 3.85 -2.04 0.73
N MET A 123 2.82 -2.73 1.21
CA MET A 123 1.61 -3.04 0.39
C MET A 123 0.93 -1.81 -0.19
N LEU A 124 0.89 -0.69 0.53
CA LEU A 124 0.27 0.54 0.02
C LEU A 124 1.09 1.09 -1.16
N LEU A 125 2.41 1.11 -1.02
CA LEU A 125 3.31 1.64 -2.04
C LEU A 125 3.30 0.77 -3.31
N TRP A 126 3.26 -0.55 -3.17
CA TRP A 126 3.12 -1.45 -4.31
C TRP A 126 1.74 -1.39 -4.96
N ALA A 127 0.68 -1.16 -4.18
CA ALA A 127 -0.65 -0.89 -4.74
C ALA A 127 -0.69 0.44 -5.52
N VAL A 128 0.05 1.48 -5.07
CA VAL A 128 0.23 2.74 -5.83
C VAL A 128 0.94 2.50 -7.16
N ARG A 129 1.99 1.66 -7.19
CA ARG A 129 2.67 1.32 -8.46
C ARG A 129 1.71 0.70 -9.46
N ALA A 130 0.91 -0.27 -9.03
CA ALA A 130 -0.11 -0.87 -9.89
C ALA A 130 -1.16 0.15 -10.33
N LEU A 131 -1.61 1.03 -9.44
CA LEU A 131 -2.56 2.10 -9.77
C LEU A 131 -2.04 3.02 -10.88
N LYS A 132 -0.80 3.50 -10.75
CA LYS A 132 -0.16 4.34 -11.78
C LYS A 132 0.00 3.59 -13.11
N PHE A 133 0.32 2.29 -13.06
CA PHE A 133 0.35 1.43 -14.24
C PHE A 133 -1.02 1.30 -14.93
N TYR A 134 -2.11 1.11 -14.17
CA TYR A 134 -3.44 0.97 -14.75
C TYR A 134 -4.04 2.29 -15.26
N LEU A 135 -3.64 3.42 -14.68
CA LEU A 135 -4.14 4.76 -15.05
C LEU A 135 -2.98 5.69 -15.46
N PRO A 136 -2.24 5.38 -16.54
CA PRO A 136 -1.09 6.15 -16.97
C PRO A 136 -1.45 7.56 -17.45
N GLN A 137 -2.74 7.83 -17.72
CA GLN A 137 -3.23 9.15 -18.07
C GLN A 137 -3.23 10.14 -16.89
N TYR A 138 -3.13 9.67 -15.65
CA TYR A 138 -3.15 10.52 -14.46
C TYR A 138 -1.77 10.69 -13.86
N ASN A 139 -1.46 11.92 -13.47
CA ASN A 139 -0.29 12.23 -12.66
C ASN A 139 -0.67 12.15 -11.18
N PHE A 140 -0.40 11.00 -10.55
CA PHE A 140 -0.65 10.80 -9.12
C PHE A 140 0.40 11.50 -8.26
N VAL A 141 -0.06 12.32 -7.33
CA VAL A 141 0.74 13.00 -6.32
C VAL A 141 0.44 12.39 -4.96
N ILE A 142 1.48 12.03 -4.21
CA ILE A 142 1.32 11.66 -2.79
C ILE A 142 1.27 12.97 -2.01
N SER A 143 0.08 13.35 -1.53
CA SER A 143 -0.09 14.59 -0.75
C SER A 143 0.09 14.40 0.74
N SER A 144 -0.01 13.15 1.22
CA SER A 144 0.35 12.81 2.59
C SER A 144 0.80 11.37 2.72
N GLY A 145 2.00 11.16 3.25
CA GLY A 145 2.47 9.86 3.72
C GLY A 145 2.47 9.78 5.24
N TYR A 146 3.65 9.73 5.84
CA TYR A 146 3.85 9.58 7.26
C TYR A 146 3.49 10.85 8.04
N ARG A 147 2.81 10.70 9.18
CA ARG A 147 2.50 11.76 10.13
C ARG A 147 2.79 11.23 11.54
N CYS A 148 3.88 11.69 12.15
CA CYS A 148 4.21 11.32 13.52
C CYS A 148 3.27 12.00 14.53
N ALA A 149 3.33 11.58 15.80
CA ALA A 149 2.55 12.11 16.91
C ALA A 149 2.77 13.61 17.12
N GLU A 150 3.97 14.14 16.87
CA GLU A 150 4.21 15.59 16.91
C GLU A 150 3.43 16.32 15.81
N ASN A 151 3.43 15.79 14.57
CA ASN A 151 2.61 16.34 13.49
C ASN A 151 1.12 16.32 13.85
N ASN A 152 0.66 15.20 14.41
CA ASN A 152 -0.71 15.06 14.85
C ASN A 152 -1.08 16.07 15.94
N LYS A 153 -0.21 16.26 16.94
CA LYS A 153 -0.37 17.28 17.98
C LYS A 153 -0.43 18.70 17.39
N MET A 154 0.48 19.05 16.48
CA MET A 154 0.50 20.35 15.80
C MET A 154 -0.76 20.64 14.98
N LYS A 155 -1.40 19.59 14.45
CA LYS A 155 -2.60 19.68 13.60
C LYS A 155 -3.89 19.28 14.32
N ASN A 156 -3.85 19.11 15.64
CA ASN A 156 -4.98 18.68 16.47
C ASN A 156 -5.68 17.39 15.97
N ARG A 157 -4.90 16.44 15.45
CA ARG A 157 -5.39 15.15 14.95
C ARG A 157 -5.32 14.08 16.04
N THR A 158 -6.30 13.18 16.01
CA THR A 158 -6.36 12.03 16.93
C THR A 158 -6.29 10.66 16.25
N SER A 159 -6.27 10.64 14.90
CA SER A 159 -6.13 9.42 14.11
C SER A 159 -4.65 9.07 13.93
N THR A 160 -4.33 7.78 14.06
CA THR A 160 -2.97 7.24 13.88
C THR A 160 -2.82 6.49 12.55
N ASN A 161 -3.78 6.61 11.62
CA ASN A 161 -3.69 5.96 10.31
C ASN A 161 -2.36 6.28 9.61
N HIS A 162 -1.93 7.55 9.65
CA HIS A 162 -0.68 7.98 9.03
C HIS A 162 0.56 7.78 9.89
N HIS A 163 0.47 7.06 11.01
CA HIS A 163 1.65 6.51 11.69
C HIS A 163 2.22 5.32 10.89
N GLY A 164 2.30 5.43 9.56
CA GLY A 164 2.81 4.41 8.64
C GLY A 164 1.78 3.54 7.93
N LYS A 165 0.50 3.58 8.33
CA LYS A 165 -0.55 2.68 7.82
C LYS A 165 -1.43 3.27 6.73
N ALA A 166 -1.16 4.49 6.26
CA ALA A 166 -1.98 5.17 5.28
C ALA A 166 -1.17 6.13 4.40
N ILE A 167 -1.72 6.37 3.22
CA ILE A 167 -1.27 7.37 2.25
C ILE A 167 -2.49 8.13 1.72
N ASP A 168 -2.31 9.40 1.39
CA ASP A 168 -3.26 10.24 0.69
C ASP A 168 -2.69 10.53 -0.71
N LEU A 169 -3.48 10.26 -1.75
CA LEU A 169 -3.15 10.52 -3.16
C LEU A 169 -4.08 11.56 -3.75
N ASP A 170 -3.53 12.47 -4.52
CA ASP A 170 -4.26 13.45 -5.32
C ASP A 170 -3.93 13.28 -6.81
N VAL A 171 -4.87 13.67 -7.66
CA VAL A 171 -4.61 13.89 -9.09
C VAL A 171 -4.92 15.36 -9.38
N PRO A 172 -3.90 16.20 -9.65
CA PRO A 172 -4.10 17.62 -9.87
C PRO A 172 -5.13 17.90 -10.98
N LEU A 173 -5.95 18.93 -10.77
CA LEU A 173 -6.87 19.42 -11.79
C LEU A 173 -6.13 19.87 -13.05
N GLY A 174 -6.62 19.43 -14.20
CA GLY A 174 -6.24 19.93 -15.50
C GLY A 174 -6.89 21.28 -15.82
N PRO A 175 -6.46 21.93 -16.92
CA PRO A 175 -7.02 23.20 -17.35
C PRO A 175 -8.54 23.12 -17.60
N GLY A 176 -9.30 23.97 -16.91
CA GLY A 176 -10.76 24.08 -17.09
C GLY A 176 -11.58 23.04 -16.31
N GLU A 177 -10.95 22.12 -15.60
CA GLU A 177 -11.64 21.18 -14.71
C GLU A 177 -12.02 21.85 -13.39
N ASP A 178 -13.14 21.41 -12.82
CA ASP A 178 -13.63 21.88 -11.53
C ASP A 178 -13.66 20.76 -10.47
N ARG A 179 -14.09 21.11 -9.26
CA ARG A 179 -14.18 20.17 -8.12
C ARG A 179 -15.03 18.93 -8.42
N ARG A 180 -16.07 19.03 -9.27
CA ARG A 180 -16.92 17.90 -9.63
C ARG A 180 -16.20 16.92 -10.54
N ASP A 181 -15.33 17.40 -11.41
CA ASP A 181 -14.47 16.55 -12.23
C ASP A 181 -13.49 15.77 -11.35
N ASP A 182 -12.91 16.45 -10.34
CA ASP A 182 -12.04 15.80 -9.36
C ASP A 182 -12.76 14.72 -8.54
N MET A 183 -13.97 15.02 -8.08
CA MET A 183 -14.81 14.05 -7.34
C MET A 183 -15.12 12.82 -8.20
N ARG A 184 -15.51 13.03 -9.46
CA ARG A 184 -15.79 11.93 -10.40
C ARG A 184 -14.55 11.08 -10.65
N ARG A 185 -13.39 11.72 -10.85
CA ARG A 185 -12.11 11.04 -11.00
C ARG A 185 -11.76 10.22 -9.76
N CYS A 186 -11.95 10.79 -8.57
CA CYS A 186 -11.68 10.07 -7.34
C CYS A 186 -12.58 8.84 -7.18
N ASP A 187 -13.86 8.93 -7.56
CA ASP A 187 -14.78 7.79 -7.55
C ASP A 187 -14.38 6.70 -8.56
N GLU A 188 -13.94 7.08 -9.76
CA GLU A 188 -13.39 6.15 -10.75
C GLU A 188 -12.15 5.42 -10.20
N ILE A 189 -11.20 6.17 -9.62
CA ILE A 189 -9.98 5.61 -9.02
C ILE A 189 -10.32 4.64 -7.88
N ARG A 190 -11.27 4.98 -6.99
CA ARG A 190 -11.73 4.06 -5.95
C ARG A 190 -12.32 2.79 -6.54
N GLY A 191 -13.17 2.90 -7.56
CA GLY A 191 -13.77 1.77 -8.25
C GLY A 191 -12.71 0.81 -8.82
N LEU A 192 -11.70 1.36 -9.49
CA LEU A 192 -10.58 0.59 -10.00
C LEU A 192 -9.79 -0.09 -8.88
N LEU A 193 -9.49 0.62 -7.78
CA LEU A 193 -8.77 0.03 -6.65
C LEU A 193 -9.55 -1.12 -6.00
N VAL A 194 -10.87 -1.01 -5.89
CA VAL A 194 -11.73 -2.11 -5.42
C VAL A 194 -11.64 -3.31 -6.36
N GLU A 195 -11.77 -3.10 -7.67
CA GLU A 195 -11.77 -4.16 -8.68
C GLU A 195 -10.39 -4.85 -8.79
N ARG A 196 -9.33 -4.04 -8.92
CA ARG A 196 -7.99 -4.48 -9.28
C ARG A 196 -7.17 -4.84 -8.07
N SER A 197 -7.20 -4.09 -6.97
CA SER A 197 -6.36 -4.36 -5.79
C SER A 197 -7.09 -5.09 -4.64
N ALA A 198 -8.35 -5.48 -4.87
CA ALA A 198 -9.24 -6.08 -3.88
C ALA A 198 -9.44 -5.22 -2.62
N ALA A 199 -9.30 -3.90 -2.76
CA ALA A 199 -9.60 -2.95 -1.71
C ALA A 199 -11.10 -2.94 -1.38
N GLN A 200 -11.44 -2.32 -0.25
CA GLN A 200 -12.82 -2.03 0.13
C GLN A 200 -12.99 -0.52 0.33
N VAL A 201 -14.21 -0.01 0.14
CA VAL A 201 -14.57 1.33 0.58
C VAL A 201 -15.05 1.24 2.03
N GLY A 202 -14.49 2.08 2.89
CA GLY A 202 -14.67 2.01 4.34
C GLY A 202 -13.88 0.86 4.98
N TRP A 203 -14.30 0.45 6.18
CA TRP A 203 -13.54 -0.48 7.03
C TRP A 203 -14.42 -1.61 7.57
N SER A 204 -15.32 -2.14 6.74
CA SER A 204 -16.29 -3.17 7.16
C SER A 204 -15.65 -4.55 7.33
N ALA A 205 -14.64 -4.88 6.52
CA ALA A 205 -13.88 -6.12 6.61
C ALA A 205 -12.52 -5.90 7.31
N ALA A 206 -12.11 -6.87 8.12
CA ALA A 206 -10.75 -6.94 8.63
C ALA A 206 -9.77 -7.36 7.52
N ASP A 207 -8.49 -7.05 7.72
CA ASP A 207 -7.37 -7.48 6.87
C ASP A 207 -7.55 -7.18 5.37
N ARG A 208 -8.15 -6.05 5.09
CA ARG A 208 -8.47 -5.58 3.74
C ARG A 208 -8.00 -4.15 3.61
N LYS A 209 -7.28 -3.87 2.51
CA LYS A 209 -6.84 -2.50 2.23
C LYS A 209 -8.10 -1.65 2.04
N SER A 210 -8.13 -0.47 2.64
CA SER A 210 -9.34 0.32 2.81
C SER A 210 -9.19 1.71 2.20
N LEU A 211 -10.26 2.17 1.56
CA LEU A 211 -10.36 3.50 0.97
C LEU A 211 -11.35 4.33 1.78
N GLU A 212 -11.04 5.59 2.06
CA GLU A 212 -12.08 6.48 2.60
C GLU A 212 -13.20 6.68 1.57
N PRO A 213 -14.46 6.64 2.00
CA PRO A 213 -15.60 6.92 1.13
C PRO A 213 -15.63 8.38 0.67
N ALA A 214 -16.29 8.64 -0.45
CA ALA A 214 -16.35 9.96 -1.08
C ALA A 214 -16.94 11.07 -0.18
N ASN A 215 -17.78 10.73 0.79
CA ASN A 215 -18.31 11.71 1.75
C ASN A 215 -17.27 12.15 2.80
N ILE A 216 -16.18 11.41 2.97
CA ILE A 216 -15.04 11.77 3.84
C ILE A 216 -13.92 12.38 3.02
N ALA A 217 -13.56 11.74 1.90
CA ALA A 217 -12.46 12.15 1.03
C ALA A 217 -12.95 12.46 -0.40
N PRO A 218 -13.74 13.52 -0.65
CA PRO A 218 -14.37 13.71 -1.96
C PRO A 218 -13.39 13.92 -3.11
N THR A 219 -12.23 14.54 -2.84
CA THR A 219 -11.29 15.04 -3.87
C THR A 219 -9.88 14.47 -3.70
N TRP A 220 -9.70 13.44 -2.89
CA TRP A 220 -8.44 12.71 -2.75
C TRP A 220 -8.71 11.25 -2.44
N ILE A 221 -7.71 10.40 -2.58
CA ILE A 221 -7.77 8.98 -2.26
C ILE A 221 -6.98 8.72 -0.99
N HIS A 222 -7.66 8.55 0.13
CA HIS A 222 -7.06 7.95 1.33
C HIS A 222 -7.01 6.43 1.14
N TYR A 223 -5.83 5.83 1.25
CA TYR A 223 -5.63 4.40 1.15
C TYR A 223 -4.86 3.88 2.36
N ASP A 224 -5.44 2.93 3.10
CA ASP A 224 -4.90 2.48 4.37
C ASP A 224 -4.99 0.96 4.62
N VAL A 225 -4.25 0.50 5.62
CA VAL A 225 -4.25 -0.87 6.15
C VAL A 225 -4.65 -0.90 7.64
N ARG A 226 -5.42 0.08 8.12
CA ARG A 226 -5.71 0.25 9.56
C ARG A 226 -6.51 -0.91 10.18
N SER A 227 -7.19 -1.68 9.35
CA SER A 227 -8.06 -2.80 9.76
C SER A 227 -7.32 -4.14 9.74
N TYR A 228 -6.02 -4.14 9.49
CA TYR A 228 -5.19 -5.35 9.52
C TYR A 228 -4.89 -5.75 10.95
N ARG A 229 -4.87 -7.06 11.19
CA ARG A 229 -4.34 -7.63 12.42
C ARG A 229 -2.84 -7.36 12.51
N ARG A 230 -2.36 -7.17 13.75
CA ARG A 230 -0.96 -6.81 14.06
C ARG A 230 0.10 -7.69 13.39
N LYS A 231 -0.18 -8.99 13.22
CA LYS A 231 0.76 -9.92 12.56
C LYS A 231 1.03 -9.54 11.09
N TYR A 232 0.10 -8.85 10.44
CA TYR A 232 0.25 -8.34 9.08
C TYR A 232 0.73 -6.88 9.04
N LEU A 233 1.14 -6.35 10.19
CA LEU A 233 1.73 -5.02 10.37
C LEU A 233 3.07 -5.18 11.11
N ALA A 234 3.83 -6.24 10.81
CA ALA A 234 5.15 -6.42 11.39
C ALA A 234 6.08 -5.28 10.94
N ASP A 235 7.02 -4.88 11.80
CA ASP A 235 7.94 -3.77 11.57
C ASP A 235 8.69 -3.88 10.22
N GLY A 236 9.05 -5.09 9.79
CA GLY A 236 9.71 -5.36 8.51
C GLY A 236 8.85 -5.12 7.25
N TYR A 237 7.53 -4.91 7.41
CA TYR A 237 6.61 -4.59 6.32
C TYR A 237 6.50 -3.09 6.06
N PHE A 238 7.27 -2.28 6.79
CA PHE A 238 7.38 -0.84 6.60
C PHE A 238 8.73 -0.48 6.01
N CYS A 239 8.78 0.61 5.24
CA CYS A 239 10.00 1.10 4.63
C CYS A 239 10.06 2.63 4.63
N VAL A 240 11.28 3.16 4.57
CA VAL A 240 11.58 4.60 4.51
C VAL A 240 12.35 5.01 3.25
N SER A 241 12.67 4.06 2.37
CA SER A 241 13.37 4.34 1.11
C SER A 241 13.00 3.35 0.01
N SER A 242 13.32 3.71 -1.25
CA SER A 242 13.16 2.84 -2.42
C SER A 242 13.95 1.54 -2.27
N GLU A 243 15.16 1.60 -1.72
CA GLU A 243 16.00 0.41 -1.55
C GLU A 243 15.36 -0.60 -0.60
N GLN A 244 14.67 -0.12 0.45
CA GLN A 244 13.96 -0.99 1.40
C GLN A 244 12.63 -1.52 0.84
N LEU A 245 12.01 -0.77 -0.07
CA LEU A 245 10.77 -1.20 -0.76
C LEU A 245 11.06 -2.26 -1.83
N ASP A 246 12.19 -2.12 -2.53
CA ASP A 246 12.51 -2.91 -3.72
C ASP A 246 13.43 -4.10 -3.43
N ARG A 247 14.14 -4.11 -2.30
CA ARG A 247 14.90 -5.30 -1.86
C ARG A 247 14.03 -6.24 -1.04
N PRO A 248 14.05 -7.55 -1.34
CA PRO A 248 13.45 -8.55 -0.46
C PRO A 248 14.07 -8.44 0.94
N SER A 249 13.22 -8.57 1.96
CA SER A 249 13.69 -8.60 3.35
C SER A 249 14.59 -9.84 3.52
N ALA A 250 15.82 -9.64 4.03
CA ALA A 250 16.78 -10.72 4.25
C ALA A 250 16.35 -11.71 5.33
#